data_AF-A0A7X3UBU3-F1
#
_entry.id   AF-A0A7X3UBU3-F1
#
_cell.length_a   1.000
_cell.length_b   1.000
_cell.length_c   1.000
_cell.angle_alpha   90.00
_cell.angle_beta   90.00
_cell.angle_gamma   90.00
#
_symmetry.space_group_name_H-M   'P 1'
#
loop_
_entity.id
_entity.type
_entity.pdbx_description
1 polymer ?
#
loop_
_entity_poly.entity_id
_entity_poly.type
_entity_poly.pdbx_seq_one_letter_code
_entity_poly.pdbx_strand_id
1 'polypeptide(L)'
;GAGHAVGGGRGLAHPPPGGVRRRPRRRGGAPDFGGRGARSDPGCRRRHDGGVLHERAAGDPAGAAAGAPARRDAREPAGRGRLAVINYEDVFHVGIIVPDIEQGMDEIAKRFGASWPRPPGSASIRVRTKAGVQVMNSRFAYTAEGPPYIELIEAVPGTVWEAGEGSRLHHLGAFVDDLDAEIERLTAEGADLEMESVDEDGKRLLAVTYINSDLGVRLELLPSAGRERLLEVTKPL
;
A
#
# COMPACT_ATOMS: atom_id res chain seq x y z
N GLY A 1 32.61 68.17 28.33
CA GLY A 1 32.02 67.80 27.03
C GLY A 1 30.50 67.79 27.16
N ALA A 2 29.78 67.75 26.04
CA ALA A 2 28.33 67.48 26.01
C ALA A 2 28.03 65.98 26.29
N GLY A 3 26.81 65.54 26.57
CA GLY A 3 25.56 66.28 26.84
C GLY A 3 24.31 65.56 26.30
N HIS A 4 23.17 65.70 27.00
CA HIS A 4 21.81 65.19 26.67
C HIS A 4 21.58 63.65 26.69
N ALA A 5 20.34 63.12 26.73
CA ALA A 5 19.10 63.46 27.49
C ALA A 5 17.94 62.47 27.15
N VAL A 6 17.11 62.08 28.15
CA VAL A 6 15.73 61.51 28.01
C VAL A 6 15.62 60.16 27.25
N GLY A 7 14.64 59.26 27.41
CA GLY A 7 13.46 59.07 28.29
C GLY A 7 13.05 57.58 28.24
N GLY A 8 11.90 57.07 28.69
CA GLY A 8 10.70 57.70 29.25
C GLY A 8 9.41 57.09 28.65
N GLY A 9 8.74 56.14 29.32
CA GLY A 9 7.47 55.57 28.85
C GLY A 9 6.89 54.43 29.71
N ARG A 10 5.56 54.42 29.90
CA ARG A 10 4.76 53.36 30.58
C ARG A 10 3.45 53.15 29.80
N GLY A 11 2.94 51.91 29.80
CA GLY A 11 1.65 51.57 29.17
C GLY A 11 1.77 51.32 27.65
N LEU A 12 0.77 50.73 26.99
CA LEU A 12 -0.60 50.40 27.43
C LEU A 12 -0.97 48.95 27.10
N ALA A 13 -1.99 48.41 27.76
CA ALA A 13 -2.53 47.07 27.48
C ALA A 13 -3.42 47.06 26.21
N HIS A 14 -3.46 45.93 25.51
CA HIS A 14 -4.37 45.72 24.38
C HIS A 14 -5.83 45.53 24.85
N PRO A 15 -6.82 46.10 24.14
CA PRO A 15 -8.23 45.93 24.46
C PRO A 15 -8.86 44.68 23.81
N PRO A 16 -9.68 43.89 24.52
CA PRO A 16 -10.80 43.15 23.92
C PRO A 16 -11.92 44.16 23.57
N PRO A 17 -12.76 43.95 22.53
CA PRO A 17 -13.62 42.75 22.43
C PRO A 17 -13.86 42.21 21.00
N GLY A 18 -14.61 41.10 20.86
CA GLY A 18 -14.92 40.50 19.55
C GLY A 18 -16.02 39.42 19.56
N GLY A 19 -17.19 39.72 20.14
CA GLY A 19 -18.26 38.72 20.34
C GLY A 19 -19.19 38.49 19.14
N VAL A 20 -19.31 37.22 18.73
CA VAL A 20 -20.51 36.58 18.10
C VAL A 20 -21.00 37.10 16.74
N ARG A 21 -21.06 36.17 15.76
CA ARG A 21 -22.26 35.93 14.91
C ARG A 21 -22.19 34.60 14.16
N ARG A 22 -22.93 33.59 14.63
CA ARG A 22 -23.29 32.42 13.81
C ARG A 22 -24.13 32.89 12.62
N ARG A 23 -23.86 32.41 11.40
CA ARG A 23 -24.76 32.56 10.24
C ARG A 23 -25.61 31.28 10.05
N PRO A 24 -26.87 31.39 9.61
CA PRO A 24 -27.79 30.26 9.56
C PRO A 24 -27.58 29.36 8.35
N ARG A 25 -28.03 28.10 8.46
CA ARG A 25 -28.13 27.13 7.35
C ARG A 25 -28.94 27.70 6.19
N ARG A 26 -28.45 27.58 4.96
CA ARG A 26 -29.33 27.62 3.76
C ARG A 26 -29.87 26.22 3.48
N ARG A 27 -31.19 26.10 3.35
CA ARG A 27 -31.88 24.96 2.74
C ARG A 27 -32.19 25.29 1.27
N GLY A 28 -32.34 24.26 0.44
CA GLY A 28 -33.02 24.33 -0.86
C GLY A 28 -32.10 24.06 -2.06
N GLY A 29 -32.63 23.32 -3.05
CA GLY A 29 -31.97 23.12 -4.35
C GLY A 29 -31.48 21.70 -4.66
N ALA A 30 -32.31 20.67 -4.47
CA ALA A 30 -32.11 19.41 -5.19
C ALA A 30 -32.75 19.53 -6.59
N PRO A 31 -32.05 19.19 -7.68
CA PRO A 31 -32.67 19.07 -9.00
C PRO A 31 -33.46 17.76 -9.10
N ASP A 32 -34.75 17.88 -9.39
CA ASP A 32 -35.63 16.74 -9.70
C ASP A 32 -35.37 16.25 -11.14
N PHE A 33 -35.26 14.93 -11.32
CA PHE A 33 -35.15 14.26 -12.62
C PHE A 33 -36.24 13.18 -12.81
N GLY A 34 -37.49 13.55 -12.49
CA GLY A 34 -38.69 12.75 -12.69
C GLY A 34 -39.02 12.38 -14.15
N GLY A 35 -38.50 11.23 -14.60
CA GLY A 35 -39.31 10.16 -15.22
C GLY A 35 -39.69 10.24 -16.71
N ARG A 36 -39.23 9.23 -17.47
CA ARG A 36 -39.89 8.47 -18.57
C ARG A 36 -38.86 7.51 -19.22
N GLY A 37 -39.17 6.27 -19.62
CA GLY A 37 -40.37 5.46 -19.38
C GLY A 37 -40.55 4.32 -20.41
N ALA A 38 -40.56 3.05 -19.95
CA ALA A 38 -40.78 1.81 -20.74
C ALA A 38 -39.67 1.48 -21.79
N ARG A 39 -39.54 0.29 -22.39
CA ARG A 39 -40.40 -0.92 -22.48
C ARG A 39 -39.57 -2.23 -22.29
N SER A 40 -40.24 -3.38 -22.24
CA SER A 40 -39.66 -4.72 -22.06
C SER A 40 -39.86 -5.66 -23.26
N ASP A 41 -38.81 -6.43 -23.59
CA ASP A 41 -38.83 -7.74 -24.30
C ASP A 41 -39.38 -7.80 -25.77
N PRO A 42 -39.22 -8.92 -26.53
CA PRO A 42 -38.49 -10.17 -26.22
C PRO A 42 -37.51 -10.72 -27.28
N GLY A 43 -36.43 -11.35 -26.80
CA GLY A 43 -36.03 -12.73 -27.13
C GLY A 43 -35.50 -13.15 -28.53
N CYS A 44 -34.50 -14.05 -28.50
CA CYS A 44 -34.32 -15.12 -29.51
C CYS A 44 -33.83 -16.41 -28.82
N ARG A 45 -34.00 -17.60 -29.44
CA ARG A 45 -33.75 -18.92 -28.82
C ARG A 45 -32.88 -19.84 -29.68
N ARG A 46 -31.93 -20.52 -29.02
CA ARG A 46 -31.39 -21.90 -29.28
C ARG A 46 -31.09 -22.36 -30.72
N ARG A 47 -29.87 -22.88 -30.93
CA ARG A 47 -29.49 -24.28 -31.32
C ARG A 47 -27.97 -24.29 -31.68
N HIS A 48 -27.09 -25.24 -31.37
CA HIS A 48 -27.05 -26.73 -31.32
C HIS A 48 -26.39 -27.39 -32.56
N ASP A 49 -25.37 -28.22 -32.26
CA ASP A 49 -24.87 -29.44 -32.94
C ASP A 49 -24.08 -29.39 -34.27
N GLY A 50 -23.01 -30.22 -34.37
CA GLY A 50 -22.61 -30.93 -35.61
C GLY A 50 -21.11 -31.07 -36.00
N GLY A 51 -20.56 -32.31 -36.02
CA GLY A 51 -19.33 -32.76 -36.74
C GLY A 51 -17.95 -32.25 -36.22
N VAL A 52 -16.89 -33.03 -35.91
CA VAL A 52 -16.48 -34.47 -35.96
C VAL A 52 -15.89 -35.04 -37.29
N LEU A 53 -14.69 -35.64 -37.19
CA LEU A 53 -13.83 -36.38 -38.19
C LEU A 53 -13.20 -35.51 -39.30
N HIS A 54 -12.07 -35.82 -39.97
CA HIS A 54 -11.26 -37.05 -40.26
C HIS A 54 -9.75 -36.66 -40.41
N GLU A 55 -8.68 -37.49 -40.42
CA GLU A 55 -8.43 -38.93 -40.13
C GLU A 55 -6.95 -39.13 -39.63
N ARG A 56 -6.05 -39.85 -40.34
CA ARG A 56 -4.66 -40.20 -39.97
C ARG A 56 -3.76 -40.55 -41.17
N ALA A 57 -2.44 -40.28 -41.07
CA ALA A 57 -1.31 -41.09 -41.58
C ALA A 57 0.02 -40.49 -41.03
N ALA A 58 1.03 -41.18 -40.48
CA ALA A 58 1.61 -42.52 -40.68
C ALA A 58 2.58 -42.60 -41.89
N GLY A 59 3.90 -42.60 -41.63
CA GLY A 59 4.95 -42.73 -42.65
C GLY A 59 6.38 -42.70 -42.06
N ASP A 60 7.02 -43.87 -42.03
CA ASP A 60 8.43 -44.18 -41.70
C ASP A 60 8.71 -45.54 -42.42
N PRO A 61 9.95 -45.95 -42.82
CA PRO A 61 11.13 -45.94 -41.95
C PRO A 61 12.52 -45.72 -42.61
N ALA A 62 13.51 -45.58 -41.70
CA ALA A 62 14.88 -46.13 -41.77
C ALA A 62 15.92 -45.59 -42.80
N GLY A 63 16.99 -45.02 -42.25
CA GLY A 63 18.33 -44.93 -42.84
C GLY A 63 19.37 -44.65 -41.75
N ALA A 64 20.46 -45.42 -41.68
CA ALA A 64 21.39 -45.39 -40.54
C ALA A 64 22.85 -45.13 -40.96
N ALA A 65 23.54 -44.23 -40.26
CA ALA A 65 24.99 -44.03 -40.41
C ALA A 65 25.67 -43.44 -39.15
N ALA A 66 26.80 -44.05 -38.79
CA ALA A 66 27.95 -43.62 -38.00
C ALA A 66 27.86 -42.32 -37.15
N GLY A 67 27.98 -42.50 -35.83
CA GLY A 67 28.06 -41.43 -34.83
C GLY A 67 29.27 -40.49 -34.91
N ALA A 68 29.08 -39.32 -34.32
CA ALA A 68 30.09 -38.38 -33.87
C ALA A 68 30.08 -38.33 -32.33
N PRO A 69 31.19 -37.97 -31.64
CA PRO A 69 31.21 -37.90 -30.19
C PRO A 69 30.23 -36.83 -29.69
N ALA A 70 29.33 -37.22 -28.79
CA ALA A 70 28.44 -36.29 -28.13
C ALA A 70 29.28 -35.21 -27.44
N ARG A 71 29.08 -33.94 -27.82
CA ARG A 71 29.55 -32.81 -27.02
C ARG A 71 28.91 -32.99 -25.64
N ARG A 72 29.71 -33.01 -24.59
CA ARG A 72 29.17 -32.89 -23.24
C ARG A 72 28.59 -31.49 -23.15
N ASP A 73 27.26 -31.38 -23.24
CA ASP A 73 26.58 -30.18 -22.81
C ASP A 73 27.02 -29.92 -21.36
N ALA A 74 27.71 -28.81 -21.16
CA ALA A 74 28.06 -28.35 -19.84
C ALA A 74 26.74 -27.96 -19.18
N ARG A 75 26.17 -28.89 -18.40
CA ARG A 75 24.93 -28.68 -17.67
C ARG A 75 25.11 -27.46 -16.78
N GLU A 76 24.50 -26.35 -17.19
CA GLU A 76 24.40 -25.11 -16.43
C GLU A 76 24.16 -25.43 -14.94
N PRO A 77 24.95 -24.88 -14.01
CA PRO A 77 24.84 -25.23 -12.60
C PRO A 77 23.48 -24.78 -12.07
N ALA A 78 22.59 -25.75 -11.87
CA ALA A 78 21.22 -25.50 -11.45
C ALA A 78 21.21 -24.77 -10.09
N GLY A 79 20.64 -23.57 -10.08
CA GLY A 79 20.42 -22.82 -8.85
C GLY A 79 21.65 -22.06 -8.31
N ARG A 80 22.16 -21.08 -9.07
CA ARG A 80 22.24 -19.76 -8.42
C ARG A 80 20.80 -19.33 -8.17
N GLY A 81 20.41 -19.15 -6.91
CA GLY A 81 19.09 -18.64 -6.59
C GLY A 81 18.84 -17.32 -7.32
N ARG A 82 17.62 -17.11 -7.83
CA ARG A 82 17.17 -15.77 -8.23
C ARG A 82 17.41 -14.89 -7.01
N LEU A 83 18.21 -13.84 -7.16
CA LEU A 83 18.58 -12.96 -6.05
C LEU A 83 17.30 -12.48 -5.35
N ALA A 84 17.33 -12.40 -4.02
CA ALA A 84 16.34 -11.62 -3.29
C ALA A 84 16.39 -10.20 -3.86
N VAL A 85 15.30 -9.83 -4.55
CA VAL A 85 15.11 -8.59 -5.28
C VAL A 85 13.61 -8.37 -5.33
N ILE A 86 13.17 -7.27 -4.73
CA ILE A 86 11.82 -6.74 -4.94
C ILE A 86 11.61 -6.46 -6.43
N ASN A 87 10.68 -7.17 -7.08
CA ASN A 87 10.28 -6.89 -8.44
C ASN A 87 9.15 -5.83 -8.44
N TYR A 88 9.02 -5.03 -9.51
CA TYR A 88 7.99 -3.99 -9.55
C TYR A 88 6.57 -4.58 -9.60
N GLU A 89 6.42 -5.75 -10.21
CA GLU A 89 5.17 -6.54 -10.25
C GLU A 89 4.75 -7.10 -8.88
N ASP A 90 5.62 -7.07 -7.87
CA ASP A 90 5.33 -7.51 -6.50
C ASP A 90 4.87 -6.35 -5.58
N VAL A 91 4.78 -5.12 -6.08
CA VAL A 91 4.22 -3.97 -5.33
C VAL A 91 2.73 -4.20 -5.07
N PHE A 92 2.40 -4.41 -3.80
CA PHE A 92 1.04 -4.68 -3.31
C PHE A 92 0.25 -3.38 -3.10
N HIS A 93 0.85 -2.38 -2.44
CA HIS A 93 0.13 -1.19 -2.03
C HIS A 93 0.98 0.08 -1.95
N VAL A 94 0.29 1.23 -1.94
CA VAL A 94 0.85 2.55 -1.62
C VAL A 94 0.24 3.00 -0.30
N GLY A 95 1.08 3.19 0.73
CA GLY A 95 0.65 3.63 2.05
C GLY A 95 0.58 5.15 2.16
N ILE A 96 -0.51 5.65 2.73
CA ILE A 96 -0.74 7.07 3.01
C ILE A 96 -1.12 7.25 4.48
N ILE A 97 -0.38 8.08 5.22
CA ILE A 97 -0.83 8.50 6.56
C ILE A 97 -1.85 9.62 6.42
N VAL A 98 -2.97 9.52 7.13
CA VAL A 98 -4.02 10.53 7.23
C VAL A 98 -4.28 10.91 8.69
N PRO A 99 -4.55 12.18 9.03
CA PRO A 99 -4.82 12.58 10.42
C PRO A 99 -6.07 11.97 11.06
N ASP A 100 -6.99 11.46 10.24
CA ASP A 100 -8.30 10.90 10.59
C ASP A 100 -8.65 9.94 9.45
N ILE A 101 -8.89 8.65 9.76
CA ILE A 101 -9.03 7.64 8.70
C ILE A 101 -10.37 7.74 7.97
N GLU A 102 -11.46 8.05 8.67
CA GLU A 102 -12.78 8.26 8.06
C GLU A 102 -12.74 9.41 7.02
N GLN A 103 -12.15 10.56 7.36
CA GLN A 103 -11.97 11.69 6.44
C GLN A 103 -11.02 11.36 5.28
N GLY A 104 -9.99 10.55 5.52
CA GLY A 104 -9.10 10.04 4.48
C GLY A 104 -9.83 9.14 3.47
N MET A 105 -10.65 8.21 3.99
CA MET A 105 -11.45 7.29 3.18
C MET A 105 -12.46 8.03 2.30
N ASP A 106 -13.16 9.02 2.86
CA ASP A 106 -14.11 9.89 2.14
C ASP A 106 -13.41 10.68 1.02
N GLU A 107 -12.26 11.30 1.29
CA GLU A 107 -11.58 12.15 0.29
C GLU A 107 -10.96 11.33 -0.87
N ILE A 108 -10.44 10.12 -0.60
CA ILE A 108 -9.97 9.19 -1.63
C ILE A 108 -11.14 8.68 -2.49
N ALA A 109 -12.22 8.19 -1.86
CA ALA A 109 -13.41 7.71 -2.58
C ALA A 109 -14.03 8.81 -3.47
N LYS A 110 -14.17 10.02 -2.92
CA LYS A 110 -14.71 11.20 -3.62
C LYS A 110 -13.87 11.69 -4.79
N ARG A 111 -12.54 11.51 -4.76
CA ARG A 111 -11.63 11.96 -5.82
C ARG A 111 -11.40 10.93 -6.92
N PHE A 112 -11.28 9.66 -6.54
CA PHE A 112 -10.83 8.60 -7.43
C PHE A 112 -11.92 7.56 -7.76
N GLY A 113 -13.08 7.63 -7.09
CA GLY A 113 -14.15 6.63 -7.25
C GLY A 113 -13.87 5.30 -6.54
N ALA A 114 -12.81 5.24 -5.74
CA ALA A 114 -12.40 4.05 -5.01
C ALA A 114 -13.42 3.64 -3.93
N SER A 115 -13.45 2.34 -3.62
CA SER A 115 -14.40 1.74 -2.68
C SER A 115 -13.69 0.99 -1.56
N TRP A 116 -14.35 0.94 -0.40
CA TRP A 116 -13.82 0.35 0.83
C TRP A 116 -14.58 -0.95 1.11
N PRO A 117 -13.96 -2.13 0.95
CA PRO A 117 -14.62 -3.43 1.07
C PRO A 117 -14.85 -3.83 2.54
N ARG A 118 -14.12 -3.20 3.47
CA ARG A 118 -14.20 -3.35 4.92
C ARG A 118 -14.20 -1.97 5.59
N PRO A 119 -14.81 -1.80 6.77
CA PRO A 119 -14.57 -0.62 7.61
C PRO A 119 -13.12 -0.58 8.13
N PRO A 120 -12.65 0.53 8.72
CA PRO A 120 -11.32 0.61 9.34
C PRO A 120 -11.03 -0.56 10.28
N GLY A 121 -9.92 -1.26 10.01
CA GLY A 121 -9.33 -2.22 10.92
C GLY A 121 -8.62 -1.53 12.08
N SER A 122 -8.20 -2.31 13.08
CA SER A 122 -7.33 -1.82 14.15
C SER A 122 -6.42 -2.94 14.64
N ALA A 123 -5.16 -2.62 14.93
CA ALA A 123 -4.16 -3.56 15.42
C ALA A 123 -3.21 -2.89 16.42
N SER A 124 -2.95 -3.56 17.55
CA SER A 124 -1.84 -3.23 18.44
C SER A 124 -0.61 -3.98 17.99
N ILE A 125 0.38 -3.28 17.46
CA ILE A 125 1.60 -3.86 16.87
C ILE A 125 2.78 -3.52 17.78
N ARG A 126 3.49 -4.54 18.26
CA ARG A 126 4.75 -4.39 18.98
C ARG A 126 5.88 -4.25 17.96
N VAL A 127 6.63 -3.16 18.03
CA VAL A 127 7.64 -2.79 17.03
C VAL A 127 8.96 -2.44 17.70
N ARG A 128 10.06 -2.74 17.02
CA ARG A 128 11.41 -2.23 17.33
C ARG A 128 11.77 -1.12 16.34
N THR A 129 12.38 -0.06 16.86
CA THR A 129 12.97 1.04 16.11
C THR A 129 14.32 1.41 16.75
N LYS A 130 15.05 2.38 16.18
CA LYS A 130 16.25 2.97 16.82
C LYS A 130 15.98 3.61 18.19
N ALA A 131 14.73 3.99 18.50
CA ALA A 131 14.34 4.52 19.80
C ALA A 131 14.08 3.43 20.86
N GLY A 132 14.04 2.15 20.46
CA GLY A 132 13.74 1.01 21.33
C GLY A 132 12.53 0.21 20.86
N VAL A 133 11.97 -0.59 21.77
CA VAL A 133 10.77 -1.41 21.52
C VAL A 133 9.55 -0.77 22.17
N GLN A 134 8.47 -0.59 21.40
CA GLN A 134 7.20 -0.01 21.87
C GLN A 134 6.00 -0.73 21.25
N VAL A 135 4.79 -0.46 21.78
CA VAL A 135 3.54 -0.93 21.19
C VAL A 135 2.81 0.26 20.58
N MET A 136 2.49 0.17 19.30
CA MET A 136 1.79 1.20 18.53
C MET A 136 0.42 0.66 18.11
N ASN A 137 -0.62 1.47 18.31
CA ASN A 137 -1.98 1.13 17.87
C ASN A 137 -2.20 1.77 16.49
N SER A 138 -2.34 0.95 15.46
CA SER A 138 -2.69 1.37 14.10
C SER A 138 -4.20 1.22 13.88
N ARG A 139 -4.81 2.21 13.22
CA ARG A 139 -6.06 2.03 12.46
C ARG A 139 -5.71 2.07 10.99
N PHE A 140 -6.27 1.16 10.19
CA PHE A 140 -5.90 1.02 8.78
C PHE A 140 -7.10 0.63 7.90
N ALA A 141 -7.05 0.98 6.62
CA ALA A 141 -8.08 0.64 5.62
C ALA A 141 -7.43 0.47 4.24
N TYR A 142 -7.93 -0.47 3.45
CA TYR A 142 -7.44 -0.76 2.09
C TYR A 142 -8.56 -0.60 1.08
N THR A 143 -8.26 -0.07 -0.12
CA THR A 143 -9.21 -0.03 -1.24
C THR A 143 -9.54 -1.44 -1.78
N ALA A 144 -10.69 -1.58 -2.43
CA ALA A 144 -11.00 -2.77 -3.23
C ALA A 144 -10.29 -2.73 -4.60
N GLU A 145 -10.00 -1.53 -5.11
CA GLU A 145 -9.30 -1.30 -6.36
C GLU A 145 -7.77 -1.41 -6.17
N GLY A 146 -7.13 -2.20 -7.03
CA GLY A 146 -5.69 -2.50 -7.03
C GLY A 146 -5.41 -3.84 -7.73
N PRO A 147 -4.16 -4.33 -7.74
CA PRO A 147 -2.96 -3.66 -7.21
C PRO A 147 -2.44 -2.54 -8.15
N PRO A 148 -1.64 -1.59 -7.63
CA PRO A 148 -1.37 -1.40 -6.21
C PRO A 148 -2.62 -0.85 -5.50
N TYR A 149 -2.95 -1.43 -4.34
CA TYR A 149 -4.03 -0.94 -3.48
C TYR A 149 -3.60 0.36 -2.78
N ILE A 150 -4.55 1.20 -2.36
CA ILE A 150 -4.25 2.32 -1.46
C ILE A 150 -4.50 1.83 -0.03
N GLU A 151 -3.46 1.83 0.80
CA GLU A 151 -3.61 1.72 2.25
C GLU A 151 -3.68 3.14 2.85
N LEU A 152 -4.66 3.36 3.71
CA LEU A 152 -4.69 4.48 4.65
C LEU A 152 -4.33 3.98 6.04
N ILE A 153 -3.43 4.69 6.72
CA ILE A 153 -3.13 4.50 8.15
C ILE A 153 -3.47 5.80 8.89
N GLU A 154 -4.14 5.71 10.04
CA GLU A 154 -4.39 6.88 10.90
C GLU A 154 -3.11 7.33 11.61
N ALA A 155 -2.90 8.65 11.69
CA ALA A 155 -1.68 9.24 12.23
C ALA A 155 -1.44 8.87 13.70
N VAL A 156 -0.22 8.40 14.00
CA VAL A 156 0.26 8.14 15.36
C VAL A 156 1.43 9.09 15.66
N PRO A 157 1.19 10.26 16.29
CA PRO A 157 2.20 11.31 16.47
C PRO A 157 3.45 10.85 17.23
N GLY A 158 4.63 11.31 16.81
CA GLY A 158 5.91 10.93 17.42
C GLY A 158 6.35 9.49 17.11
N THR A 159 5.86 8.92 16.00
CA THR A 159 6.23 7.59 15.51
C THR A 159 6.46 7.61 14.00
N VAL A 160 6.89 6.50 13.41
CA VAL A 160 7.03 6.42 11.94
C VAL A 160 5.73 6.69 11.18
N TRP A 161 4.56 6.48 11.79
CA TRP A 161 3.23 6.79 11.24
C TRP A 161 2.73 8.20 11.64
N GLU A 162 3.63 9.13 11.95
CA GLU A 162 3.21 10.53 12.06
C GLU A 162 2.83 11.12 10.70
N ALA A 163 1.78 11.93 10.68
CA ALA A 163 1.44 12.80 9.57
C ALA A 163 2.02 14.20 9.83
N GLY A 164 2.30 14.95 8.76
CA GLY A 164 2.76 16.35 8.87
C GLY A 164 1.59 17.31 9.14
N GLU A 165 1.60 18.47 8.48
CA GLU A 165 0.49 19.45 8.54
C GLU A 165 -0.82 18.97 7.85
N GLY A 166 -0.89 17.72 7.41
CA GLY A 166 -1.95 17.13 6.60
C GLY A 166 -1.72 15.63 6.41
N SER A 167 -1.97 15.09 5.22
CA SER A 167 -1.63 13.69 4.88
C SER A 167 -0.23 13.55 4.27
N ARG A 168 0.31 12.32 4.26
CA ARG A 168 1.65 12.00 3.71
C ARG A 168 1.64 10.67 2.96
N LEU A 169 2.10 10.67 1.69
CA LEU A 169 2.57 9.44 1.02
C LEU A 169 3.77 8.89 1.80
N HIS A 170 3.67 7.65 2.28
CA HIS A 170 4.52 7.14 3.35
C HIS A 170 5.47 6.03 2.90
N HIS A 171 4.97 5.02 2.18
CA HIS A 171 5.75 3.86 1.76
C HIS A 171 5.14 3.20 0.51
N LEU A 172 5.95 2.36 -0.16
CA LEU A 172 5.49 1.36 -1.13
C LEU A 172 5.60 -0.03 -0.49
N GLY A 173 4.49 -0.75 -0.35
CA GLY A 173 4.49 -2.11 0.16
C GLY A 173 4.68 -3.12 -0.96
N ALA A 174 5.66 -4.02 -0.83
CA ALA A 174 6.00 -4.99 -1.86
C ALA A 174 6.32 -6.37 -1.27
N PHE A 175 5.98 -7.42 -2.01
CA PHE A 175 6.22 -8.79 -1.57
C PHE A 175 7.66 -9.27 -1.81
N VAL A 176 8.19 -10.01 -0.85
CA VAL A 176 9.55 -10.60 -0.87
C VAL A 176 9.51 -12.06 -0.43
N ASP A 177 10.21 -12.94 -1.13
CA ASP A 177 10.19 -14.39 -0.83
C ASP A 177 11.01 -14.75 0.42
N ASP A 178 12.09 -14.01 0.67
CA ASP A 178 12.89 -14.08 1.90
C ASP A 178 13.03 -12.66 2.48
N LEU A 179 12.35 -12.42 3.60
CA LEU A 179 12.32 -11.12 4.29
C LEU A 179 13.66 -10.81 4.95
N ASP A 180 14.30 -11.79 5.56
CA ASP A 180 15.54 -11.56 6.32
C ASP A 180 16.72 -11.33 5.38
N ALA A 181 16.79 -12.07 4.27
CA ALA A 181 17.82 -11.88 3.24
C ALA A 181 17.66 -10.55 2.48
N GLU A 182 16.45 -10.08 2.20
CA GLU A 182 16.25 -8.77 1.54
C GLU A 182 16.57 -7.60 2.48
N ILE A 183 16.29 -7.74 3.79
CA ILE A 183 16.75 -6.78 4.81
C ILE A 183 18.28 -6.75 4.89
N GLU A 184 18.96 -7.90 4.90
CA GLU A 184 20.42 -7.96 4.88
C GLU A 184 20.99 -7.31 3.61
N ARG A 185 20.42 -7.61 2.43
CA ARG A 185 20.86 -7.02 1.15
C ARG A 185 20.70 -5.50 1.12
N LEU A 186 19.51 -4.99 1.45
CA LEU A 186 19.23 -3.55 1.42
C LEU A 186 20.03 -2.77 2.46
N THR A 187 20.24 -3.33 3.66
CA THR A 187 21.07 -2.68 4.69
C THR A 187 22.56 -2.72 4.36
N ALA A 188 23.05 -3.76 3.67
CA ALA A 188 24.40 -3.80 3.10
C ALA A 188 24.59 -2.78 1.95
N GLU A 189 23.52 -2.42 1.25
CA GLU A 189 23.48 -1.33 0.26
C GLU A 189 23.34 0.07 0.89
N GLY A 190 23.25 0.17 2.22
CA GLY A 190 23.20 1.42 2.98
C GLY A 190 21.82 1.83 3.49
N ALA A 191 20.75 1.13 3.10
CA ALA A 191 19.39 1.48 3.54
C ALA A 191 19.18 1.21 5.04
N ASP A 192 18.30 1.99 5.67
CA ASP A 192 18.04 1.94 7.09
C ASP A 192 16.87 1.02 7.45
N LEU A 193 17.07 0.13 8.43
CA LEU A 193 15.96 -0.60 9.07
C LEU A 193 15.32 0.29 10.12
N GLU A 194 14.34 1.08 9.68
CA GLU A 194 13.70 2.12 10.48
C GLU A 194 12.73 1.53 11.51
N MET A 195 11.98 0.49 11.12
CA MET A 195 11.05 -0.22 12.00
C MET A 195 10.88 -1.68 11.59
N GLU A 196 10.79 -2.58 12.57
CA GLU A 196 10.38 -3.98 12.38
C GLU A 196 9.33 -4.39 13.42
N SER A 197 8.39 -5.25 13.03
CA SER A 197 7.44 -5.88 13.97
C SER A 197 8.13 -7.01 14.74
N VAL A 198 7.90 -7.10 16.06
CA VAL A 198 8.55 -8.09 16.94
C VAL A 198 7.60 -8.69 17.98
N ASP A 199 7.86 -9.92 18.41
CA ASP A 199 7.14 -10.58 19.50
C ASP A 199 7.65 -10.16 20.90
N GLU A 200 7.14 -10.81 21.95
CA GLU A 200 7.47 -10.49 23.34
C GLU A 200 8.96 -10.69 23.65
N ASP A 201 9.54 -11.81 23.19
CA ASP A 201 10.97 -12.14 23.24
C ASP A 201 11.83 -11.25 22.32
N GLY A 202 11.22 -10.54 21.37
CA GLY A 202 11.87 -9.60 20.47
C GLY A 202 12.38 -10.23 19.17
N LYS A 203 11.90 -11.41 18.79
CA LYS A 203 12.14 -12.00 17.47
C LYS A 203 11.28 -11.25 16.44
N ARG A 204 11.82 -11.07 15.23
CA ARG A 204 11.11 -10.46 14.09
C ARG A 204 9.87 -11.27 13.73
N LEU A 205 8.75 -10.58 13.52
CA LEU A 205 7.49 -11.12 13.04
C LEU A 205 7.35 -10.92 11.53
N LEU A 206 6.60 -11.82 10.89
CA LEU A 206 6.20 -11.72 9.48
C LEU A 206 5.04 -10.71 9.32
N ALA A 207 5.36 -9.44 9.59
CA ALA A 207 4.45 -8.29 9.63
C ALA A 207 5.23 -6.99 9.33
N VAL A 208 4.58 -5.83 9.50
CA VAL A 208 5.06 -4.50 9.12
C VAL A 208 6.55 -4.30 9.41
N THR A 209 7.33 -4.08 8.36
CA THR A 209 8.77 -3.87 8.40
C THR A 209 9.17 -2.83 7.36
N TYR A 210 9.69 -1.69 7.81
CA TYR A 210 10.06 -0.56 6.96
C TYR A 210 11.57 -0.46 6.77
N ILE A 211 11.99 -0.52 5.51
CA ILE A 211 13.33 -0.14 5.06
C ILE A 211 13.25 1.25 4.43
N ASN A 212 14.16 2.17 4.78
CA ASN A 212 14.22 3.51 4.20
C ASN A 212 15.57 3.76 3.52
N SER A 213 15.55 4.16 2.25
CA SER A 213 16.77 4.50 1.49
C SER A 213 17.32 5.88 1.86
N ASP A 214 18.59 6.15 1.51
CA ASP A 214 19.23 7.48 1.66
C ASP A 214 18.45 8.62 0.98
N LEU A 215 17.64 8.32 -0.04
CA LEU A 215 16.78 9.30 -0.73
C LEU A 215 15.43 9.53 -0.03
N GLY A 216 15.16 8.87 1.10
CA GLY A 216 13.89 8.94 1.82
C GLY A 216 12.75 8.16 1.14
N VAL A 217 13.06 7.30 0.17
CA VAL A 217 12.08 6.33 -0.37
C VAL A 217 12.02 5.16 0.59
N ARG A 218 10.86 5.04 1.26
CA ARG A 218 10.53 3.99 2.22
C ARG A 218 9.77 2.85 1.55
N LEU A 219 10.19 1.63 1.83
CA LEU A 219 9.59 0.37 1.39
C LEU A 219 9.02 -0.36 2.60
N GLU A 220 7.85 -0.98 2.45
CA GLU A 220 7.40 -2.02 3.37
C GLU A 220 7.68 -3.40 2.76
N LEU A 221 8.40 -4.23 3.49
CA LEU A 221 8.75 -5.58 3.04
C LEU A 221 7.75 -6.59 3.58
N LEU A 222 6.92 -7.12 2.67
CA LEU A 222 5.85 -8.07 2.98
C LEU A 222 6.32 -9.49 2.64
N PRO A 223 6.40 -10.44 3.58
CA PRO A 223 6.82 -11.79 3.24
C PRO A 223 5.76 -12.47 2.34
N SER A 224 6.18 -13.05 1.20
CA SER A 224 5.29 -13.72 0.22
C SER A 224 4.41 -14.81 0.86
N ALA A 225 4.89 -15.47 1.92
CA ALA A 225 4.11 -16.45 2.70
C ALA A 225 2.85 -15.86 3.37
N GLY A 226 2.78 -14.53 3.54
CA GLY A 226 1.60 -13.81 4.04
C GLY A 226 0.65 -13.31 2.96
N ARG A 227 0.98 -13.47 1.66
CA ARG A 227 0.27 -12.81 0.53
C ARG A 227 -1.23 -13.10 0.50
N GLU A 228 -1.65 -14.35 0.70
CA GLU A 228 -3.07 -14.72 0.70
C GLU A 228 -3.84 -14.04 1.84
N ARG A 229 -3.27 -14.01 3.05
CA ARG A 229 -3.87 -13.37 4.23
C ARG A 229 -4.00 -11.86 4.06
N LEU A 230 -3.01 -11.22 3.43
CA LEU A 230 -3.07 -9.79 3.11
C LEU A 230 -4.11 -9.50 2.00
N LEU A 231 -4.22 -10.35 0.98
CA LEU A 231 -5.25 -10.26 -0.05
C LEU A 231 -6.69 -10.45 0.47
N GLU A 232 -6.90 -10.96 1.69
CA GLU A 232 -8.23 -10.94 2.30
C GLU A 232 -8.65 -9.54 2.75
N VAL A 233 -7.74 -8.63 3.14
CA VAL A 233 -8.14 -7.31 3.65
C VAL A 233 -8.78 -6.43 2.58
N THR A 234 -8.47 -6.68 1.30
CA THR A 234 -9.01 -5.99 0.12
C THR A 234 -10.32 -6.61 -0.42
N LYS A 235 -10.84 -7.67 0.24
CA LYS A 235 -12.11 -8.33 -0.07
C LYS A 235 -13.20 -7.98 0.97
N PRO A 236 -14.50 -8.16 0.67
CA PRO A 236 -15.58 -7.98 1.65
C PRO A 236 -15.49 -8.88 2.89
N LEU A 237 -16.21 -8.49 3.94
CA LEU A 237 -16.51 -9.30 5.15
C LEU A 237 -17.48 -10.44 4.87
#